data_AF-A0A6I9PJA2-F1
#
_entry.id   AF-A0A6I9PJA2-F1
#
_cell.length_a   1.000
_cell.length_b   1.000
_cell.length_c   1.000
_cell.angle_alpha   90.00
_cell.angle_beta   90.00
_cell.angle_gamma   90.00
#
_symmetry.space_group_name_H-M   'P 1'
#
loop_
_entity.id
_entity.type
_entity.pdbx_description
1 polymer ?
#
loop_
_entity_poly.entity_id
_entity_poly.type
_entity_poly.pdbx_seq_one_letter_code
_entity_poly.pdbx_strand_id
1 'polypeptide(L)'
;MFFPPLPRSVNSGRSAVCSFRLADIKSVFSGNYKVLNRDTLQWSTRVQEKVANPGECGLHNASDNALRFVKENFLADDSVRPVGRSATVVSAEHSYTHLRVQRVQGAGSRSYTVLFLLT
;
A
#
# COMPACT_ATOMS: atom_id res chain seq x y z
N MET A 1 -47.65 1.96 1.23
CA MET A 1 -46.26 1.96 0.71
C MET A 1 -45.36 1.41 1.79
N PHE A 2 -44.94 0.15 1.66
CA PHE A 2 -43.83 -0.38 2.44
C PHE A 2 -42.55 0.09 1.75
N PHE A 3 -41.80 0.97 2.39
CA PHE A 3 -40.42 1.21 1.98
C PHE A 3 -39.61 -0.03 2.43
N PRO A 4 -39.01 -0.81 1.52
CA PRO A 4 -38.07 -1.83 1.93
C PRO A 4 -36.89 -1.13 2.64
N PRO A 5 -36.33 -1.72 3.71
CA PRO A 5 -35.11 -1.21 4.27
C PRO A 5 -34.02 -1.25 3.19
N LEU A 6 -33.32 -0.14 3.02
CA LEU A 6 -32.12 -0.05 2.19
C LEU A 6 -31.21 -1.24 2.52
N PRO A 7 -30.60 -1.92 1.52
CA PRO A 7 -29.61 -2.94 1.80
C PRO A 7 -28.53 -2.32 2.69
N ARG A 8 -28.32 -2.92 3.86
CA ARG A 8 -27.28 -2.53 4.81
C ARG A 8 -25.98 -2.30 4.04
N SER A 9 -25.38 -1.14 4.26
CA SER A 9 -24.05 -0.78 3.77
C SER A 9 -23.12 -1.99 3.78
N VAL A 10 -22.47 -2.25 2.65
CA VAL A 10 -21.53 -3.35 2.37
C VAL A 10 -20.35 -3.24 3.34
N ASN A 11 -20.53 -3.73 4.55
CA ASN A 11 -19.47 -4.19 5.43
C ASN A 11 -19.46 -5.72 5.42
N SER A 12 -19.44 -6.29 4.21
CA SER A 12 -19.47 -7.74 3.98
C SER A 12 -18.07 -8.35 3.84
N GLY A 13 -16.99 -7.58 4.04
CA GLY A 13 -15.61 -8.06 3.97
C GLY A 13 -15.01 -8.13 5.36
N ARG A 14 -15.07 -9.29 6.02
CA ARG A 14 -14.50 -9.45 7.36
C ARG A 14 -12.97 -9.53 7.35
N SER A 15 -12.35 -9.94 6.25
CA SER A 15 -10.90 -9.82 6.02
C SER A 15 -10.53 -10.01 4.55
N ALA A 16 -9.38 -9.48 4.15
CA ALA A 16 -8.79 -9.73 2.83
C ALA A 16 -7.27 -9.93 2.95
N VAL A 17 -6.73 -10.77 2.07
CA VAL A 17 -5.28 -10.98 1.93
C VAL A 17 -4.86 -10.42 0.58
N CYS A 18 -3.94 -9.47 0.58
CA CYS A 18 -3.37 -8.87 -0.63
C CYS A 18 -1.89 -9.24 -0.73
N SER A 19 -1.40 -9.43 -1.96
CA SER A 19 0.02 -9.62 -2.24
C SER A 19 0.59 -8.41 -2.97
N PHE A 20 1.81 -8.00 -2.63
CA PHE A 20 2.47 -6.84 -3.21
C PHE A 20 3.88 -7.23 -3.65
N ARG A 21 4.31 -6.80 -4.83
CA ARG A 21 5.69 -7.03 -5.29
C ARG A 21 6.60 -5.94 -4.76
N LEU A 22 7.80 -6.33 -4.34
CA LEU A 22 8.83 -5.38 -3.91
C LEU A 22 9.19 -4.37 -5.03
N ALA A 23 9.17 -4.80 -6.29
CA ALA A 23 9.39 -3.91 -7.42
C ALA A 23 8.32 -2.81 -7.53
N ASP A 24 7.03 -3.16 -7.34
CA ASP A 24 5.93 -2.20 -7.37
C ASP A 24 6.04 -1.21 -6.21
N ILE A 25 6.45 -1.68 -5.02
CA ILE A 25 6.73 -0.83 -3.85
C ILE A 25 7.86 0.16 -4.17
N LYS A 26 9.01 -0.34 -4.64
CA LYS A 26 10.16 0.51 -5.00
C LYS A 26 9.81 1.54 -6.07
N SER A 27 9.00 1.14 -7.06
CA SER A 27 8.56 2.05 -8.14
C SER A 27 7.78 3.24 -7.58
N VAL A 28 6.86 3.02 -6.64
CA VAL A 28 6.09 4.10 -6.00
C VAL A 28 7.01 5.05 -5.23
N PHE A 29 7.93 4.53 -4.43
CA PHE A 29 8.87 5.35 -3.66
C PHE A 29 9.94 6.04 -4.51
N SER A 30 10.22 5.57 -5.72
CA SER A 30 11.04 6.29 -6.69
C SER A 30 10.30 7.45 -7.38
N GLY A 31 8.98 7.52 -7.23
CA GLY A 31 8.11 8.51 -7.85
C GLY A 31 8.07 9.87 -7.14
N ASN A 32 6.92 10.53 -7.28
CA ASN A 32 6.64 11.83 -6.69
C ASN A 32 6.02 11.69 -5.29
N TYR A 33 6.06 12.78 -4.54
CA TYR A 33 5.52 12.88 -3.19
C TYR A 33 4.50 14.00 -3.11
N LYS A 34 3.49 13.82 -2.27
CA LYS A 34 2.45 14.81 -2.02
C LYS A 34 2.99 15.94 -1.17
N VAL A 35 2.52 17.15 -1.48
CA VAL A 35 2.82 18.36 -0.71
C VAL A 35 1.61 18.69 0.17
N LEU A 36 1.82 18.75 1.48
CA LEU A 36 0.81 19.22 2.43
C LEU A 36 0.80 20.75 2.46
N ASN A 37 -0.31 21.36 2.06
CA ASN A 37 -0.53 22.78 2.33
C ASN A 37 -0.86 22.93 3.82
N ARG A 38 0.01 23.60 4.58
CA ARG A 38 -0.13 23.72 6.05
C ARG A 38 -1.28 24.63 6.49
N ASP A 39 -1.68 25.59 5.65
CA ASP A 39 -2.75 26.53 5.97
C ASP A 39 -4.13 25.88 5.82
N THR A 40 -4.29 25.01 4.81
CA THR A 40 -5.55 24.33 4.49
C THR A 40 -5.61 22.88 4.97
N LEU A 41 -4.47 22.32 5.38
CA LEU A 41 -4.27 20.91 5.72
C LEU A 41 -4.67 19.93 4.59
N GLN A 42 -4.61 20.40 3.33
CA GLN A 42 -4.92 19.58 2.16
C GLN A 42 -3.65 19.06 1.47
N TRP A 43 -3.71 17.80 1.05
CA TRP A 43 -2.66 17.20 0.23
C TRP A 43 -2.83 17.57 -1.24
N SER A 44 -1.75 17.97 -1.87
CA SER A 44 -1.72 18.26 -3.30
C SER A 44 -0.70 17.40 -4.03
N THR A 45 -0.99 17.08 -5.28
CA THR A 45 -0.11 16.35 -6.21
C THR A 45 0.84 17.30 -6.95
N ARG A 46 1.03 18.52 -6.44
CA ARG A 46 1.90 19.50 -7.08
C ARG A 46 3.31 18.93 -7.17
N VAL A 47 3.82 18.83 -8.39
CA VAL A 47 5.20 18.43 -8.65
C VAL A 47 6.10 19.55 -8.15
N GLN A 48 6.63 19.38 -6.94
CA GLN A 48 7.76 20.18 -6.47
C GLN A 48 9.01 19.66 -7.17
N GLU A 49 9.97 20.53 -7.45
CA GLU A 49 11.26 20.10 -7.97
C GLU A 49 11.87 19.06 -7.02
N LYS A 50 12.25 17.90 -7.54
CA LYS A 50 12.70 16.78 -6.73
C LYS A 50 14.14 17.02 -6.29
N VAL A 51 14.30 17.70 -5.16
CA VAL A 51 15.62 18.05 -4.58
C VAL A 51 16.28 16.85 -3.88
N ALA A 52 15.49 15.89 -3.41
CA ALA A 52 15.98 14.66 -2.79
C ALA A 52 15.00 13.50 -2.99
N ASN A 53 15.47 12.26 -2.78
CA ASN A 53 14.66 11.05 -2.77
C ASN A 53 14.43 10.59 -1.32
N PRO A 54 13.22 10.76 -0.76
CA PRO A 54 12.91 10.25 0.57
C PRO A 54 13.12 8.73 0.65
N GLY A 55 13.91 8.28 1.62
CA GLY A 55 14.17 6.86 1.86
C GLY A 55 15.44 6.29 1.20
N GLU A 56 16.18 7.09 0.43
CA GLU A 56 17.53 6.69 0.00
C GLU A 56 18.53 6.72 1.16
N CYS A 57 19.48 5.79 1.13
CA CYS A 57 20.57 5.76 2.10
C CYS A 57 21.58 6.87 1.81
N GLY A 58 22.27 7.37 2.83
CA GLY A 58 23.35 8.36 2.65
C GLY A 58 22.94 9.81 2.88
N LEU A 59 22.09 10.07 3.89
CA LEU A 59 21.62 11.43 4.21
C LEU A 59 22.61 12.28 5.04
N HIS A 60 23.75 11.72 5.45
CA HIS A 60 24.69 12.34 6.41
C HIS A 60 25.35 13.63 5.92
N ASN A 61 25.48 13.81 4.59
CA ASN A 61 26.06 15.01 3.96
C ASN A 61 25.02 15.75 3.10
N ALA A 62 23.73 15.56 3.37
CA ALA A 62 22.68 16.21 2.59
C ALA A 62 22.61 17.72 2.91
N SER A 63 22.21 18.51 1.92
CA SER A 63 21.96 19.94 2.13
C SER A 63 20.75 20.18 3.03
N ASP A 64 20.69 21.31 3.73
CA ASP A 64 19.54 21.68 4.55
C ASP A 64 18.23 21.69 3.76
N ASN A 65 18.29 22.07 2.48
CA ASN A 65 17.12 22.04 1.60
C ASN A 65 16.65 20.60 1.32
N ALA A 66 17.58 19.67 1.11
CA ALA A 66 17.26 18.24 0.97
C ALA A 66 16.69 17.66 2.26
N LEU A 67 17.27 17.99 3.43
CA LEU A 67 16.75 17.56 4.74
C LEU A 67 15.33 18.07 4.99
N ARG A 68 15.08 19.34 4.69
CA ARG A 68 13.73 19.94 4.76
C ARG A 68 12.77 19.27 3.78
N PHE A 69 13.21 19.03 2.55
CA PHE A 69 12.39 18.34 1.54
C PHE A 69 11.93 16.96 2.03
N VAL A 70 12.84 16.13 2.54
CA VAL A 70 12.49 14.79 3.07
C VAL A 70 11.56 14.89 4.28
N LYS A 71 11.75 15.89 5.15
CA LYS A 71 10.88 16.12 6.31
C LYS A 71 9.45 16.50 5.92
N GLU A 72 9.27 17.25 4.82
CA GLU A 72 7.98 17.79 4.41
C GLU A 72 7.25 16.92 3.39
N ASN A 73 8.00 16.14 2.59
CA ASN A 73 7.48 15.32 1.50
C ASN A 73 7.69 13.82 1.80
N PHE A 74 6.88 13.28 2.70
CA PHE A 74 7.02 11.89 3.17
C PHE A 74 5.91 10.94 2.67
N LEU A 75 4.84 11.49 2.07
CA LEU A 75 3.74 10.71 1.53
C LEU A 75 3.91 10.58 0.01
N ALA A 76 4.14 9.37 -0.48
CA ALA A 76 4.19 9.12 -1.93
C ALA A 76 2.86 9.51 -2.60
N ASP A 77 2.94 10.03 -3.82
CA ASP A 77 1.76 10.48 -4.56
C ASP A 77 0.88 9.30 -4.99
N ASP A 78 1.53 8.26 -5.51
CA ASP A 78 0.90 7.02 -5.93
C ASP A 78 0.74 6.02 -4.77
N SER A 79 -0.24 5.13 -4.90
CA SER A 79 -0.44 4.00 -3.99
C SER A 79 0.14 2.71 -4.58
N VAL A 80 0.75 1.89 -3.73
CA VAL A 80 1.20 0.55 -4.12
C VAL A 80 -0.02 -0.34 -4.41
N ARG A 81 -0.11 -0.85 -5.64
CA ARG A 81 -1.21 -1.72 -6.05
C ARG A 81 -0.88 -3.18 -5.76
N PRO A 82 -1.87 -4.00 -5.32
CA PRO A 82 -1.65 -5.43 -5.16
C PRO A 82 -1.44 -6.11 -6.51
N VAL A 83 -0.80 -7.27 -6.50
CA VAL A 83 -0.63 -8.10 -7.70
C VAL A 83 -2.00 -8.41 -8.30
N GLY A 84 -2.14 -8.22 -9.61
CA GLY A 84 -3.42 -8.41 -10.30
C GLY A 84 -4.46 -7.31 -10.03
N ARG A 85 -4.14 -6.27 -9.24
CA ARG A 85 -5.05 -5.18 -8.84
C ARG A 85 -6.28 -5.67 -8.07
N SER A 86 -6.16 -6.83 -7.42
CA SER A 86 -7.22 -7.45 -6.63
C SER A 86 -6.65 -8.08 -5.36
N ALA A 87 -7.52 -8.36 -4.39
CA ALA A 87 -7.15 -9.21 -3.26
C ALA A 87 -6.88 -10.64 -3.73
N THR A 88 -5.91 -11.31 -3.11
CA THR A 88 -5.62 -12.73 -3.33
C THR A 88 -6.73 -13.60 -2.72
N VAL A 89 -7.23 -13.23 -1.54
CA VAL A 89 -8.33 -13.90 -0.83
C VAL A 89 -9.22 -12.83 -0.21
N VAL A 90 -10.53 -13.04 -0.25
CA VAL A 90 -11.54 -12.21 0.46
C VAL A 90 -12.41 -13.15 1.28
N SER A 91 -12.61 -12.82 2.55
CA SER A 91 -13.51 -13.56 3.44
C SER A 91 -14.57 -12.63 4.01
N ALA A 92 -15.83 -13.01 3.81
CA ALA A 92 -16.99 -12.30 4.34
C ALA A 92 -17.36 -12.76 5.76
N GLU A 93 -16.82 -13.89 6.20
CA GLU A 93 -17.26 -14.59 7.42
C GLU A 93 -16.19 -14.66 8.50
N HIS A 94 -14.91 -14.59 8.12
CA HIS A 94 -13.79 -14.76 9.03
C HIS A 94 -12.95 -13.49 9.14
N SER A 95 -12.56 -13.16 10.37
CA SER A 95 -11.63 -12.07 10.67
C SER A 95 -10.25 -12.65 10.91
N TYR A 96 -9.39 -12.63 9.89
CA TYR A 96 -8.04 -13.17 9.98
C TYR A 96 -7.12 -12.23 10.77
N THR A 97 -6.46 -12.75 11.79
CA THR A 97 -5.54 -12.01 12.66
C THR A 97 -4.07 -12.34 12.36
N HIS A 98 -3.78 -13.55 11.87
CA HIS A 98 -2.43 -13.97 11.54
C HIS A 98 -2.35 -14.62 10.15
N LEU A 99 -1.27 -14.31 9.45
CA LEU A 99 -0.91 -14.87 8.15
C LEU A 99 0.45 -15.55 8.24
N ARG A 100 0.54 -16.77 7.71
CA ARG A 100 1.81 -17.44 7.38
C ARG A 100 1.79 -17.90 5.93
N VAL A 101 2.96 -17.90 5.30
CA VAL A 101 3.10 -18.20 3.87
C VAL A 101 4.20 -19.25 3.71
N GLN A 102 3.93 -20.29 2.93
CA GLN A 102 4.91 -21.30 2.56
C GLN A 102 4.97 -21.43 1.05
N ARG A 103 6.18 -21.47 0.50
CA ARG A 103 6.41 -21.84 -0.90
C ARG A 103 6.71 -23.33 -0.97
N VAL A 104 6.00 -24.04 -1.83
CA VAL A 104 6.16 -25.49 -2.00
C VAL A 104 6.28 -25.82 -3.49
N GLN A 105 7.00 -26.89 -3.82
CA GLN A 105 6.99 -27.46 -5.17
C GLN A 105 6.00 -28.62 -5.23
N GLY A 106 5.03 -28.53 -6.13
CA GLY A 106 4.11 -29.61 -6.43
C GLY A 106 4.64 -30.54 -7.53
N ALA A 107 3.82 -31.50 -7.92
CA ALA A 107 4.13 -32.42 -9.02
C ALA A 107 4.48 -31.64 -10.31
N GLY A 108 5.50 -32.13 -11.02
CA GLY A 108 5.98 -31.49 -12.26
C GLY A 108 6.72 -30.17 -12.05
N SER A 109 7.39 -29.99 -10.90
CA SER A 109 8.23 -28.81 -10.57
C SER A 109 7.50 -27.47 -10.58
N ARG A 110 6.18 -27.48 -10.43
CA ARG A 110 5.37 -26.27 -10.32
C ARG A 110 5.47 -25.69 -8.91
N SER A 111 5.75 -24.40 -8.81
CA SER A 111 5.83 -23.71 -7.52
C SER A 111 4.47 -23.14 -7.10
N TYR A 112 4.07 -23.39 -5.87
CA TYR A 112 2.83 -22.89 -5.27
C TYR A 112 3.13 -22.04 -4.03
N THR A 113 2.26 -21.07 -3.78
CA THR A 113 2.26 -20.28 -2.54
C THR A 113 1.05 -20.70 -1.73
N VAL A 114 1.29 -21.34 -0.59
CA VAL A 114 0.26 -21.79 0.35
C VAL A 114 0.13 -20.74 1.46
N LEU A 115 -1.12 -20.33 1.73
CA LEU A 115 -1.45 -19.35 2.76
C LEU A 115 -2.11 -20.06 3.94
N PHE A 116 -1.59 -19.85 5.14
CA PHE A 116 -2.19 -20.29 6.40
C PHE A 116 -2.78 -19.05 7.09
N LEU A 117 -4.10 -19.03 7.22
CA LEU A 117 -4.87 -17.90 7.76
C LEU A 117 -5.47 -18.30 9.10
N LEU A 118 -5.09 -17.62 10.17
CA LEU A 118 -5.64 -17.84 11.50
C LEU A 118 -6.59 -16.70 11.86
N THR A 119 -7.68 -17.04 12.53
CA THR A 119 -8.73 -16.12 12.98
C THR A 119 -8.58 -15.85 14.46
#